data_AF-A0A831QHV2-F1
#
_entry.id   AF-A0A831QHV2-F1
#
_cell.length_a   1.000
_cell.length_b   1.000
_cell.length_c   1.000
_cell.angle_alpha   90.00
_cell.angle_beta   90.00
_cell.angle_gamma   90.00
#
_symmetry.space_group_name_H-M   'P 1'
#
loop_
_entity.id
_entity.type
_entity.pdbx_description
1 polymer ?
#
loop_
_entity_poly.entity_id
_entity_poly.type
_entity_poly.pdbx_seq_one_letter_code
_entity_poly.pdbx_strand_id
1 'polypeptide(L)' 'MTEDLITVDADAPLMQAMKKMVEKNIGSVIVSRGDRPVGIVTERDILKD' A
#
# COMPACT_ATOMS: atom_id res chain seq x y z
N MET A 1 -4.61 -0.69 -17.61
CA MET A 1 -4.48 0.60 -16.88
C MET A 1 -5.26 0.42 -15.58
N THR A 2 -4.64 0.65 -14.43
CA THR A 2 -5.33 0.56 -13.14
C THR A 2 -5.89 1.94 -12.83
N GLU A 3 -7.20 2.07 -12.80
CA GLU A 3 -7.88 3.37 -12.72
C GLU A 3 -8.01 3.89 -11.28
N ASP A 4 -7.80 3.04 -10.27
CA ASP A 4 -7.82 3.40 -8.86
C ASP A 4 -6.45 3.20 -8.20
N LEU A 5 -5.78 4.30 -7.89
CA LEU A 5 -4.58 4.30 -7.05
C LEU A 5 -4.98 3.97 -5.61
N ILE A 6 -4.69 2.76 -5.16
CA ILE A 6 -4.91 2.37 -3.76
C ILE A 6 -3.77 2.94 -2.91
N THR A 7 -4.13 3.85 -2.00
CA THR A 7 -3.20 4.50 -1.07
C THR A 7 -3.38 4.02 0.36
N VAL A 8 -2.35 4.17 1.19
CA VAL A 8 -2.37 3.96 2.63
C VAL A 8 -1.61 5.10 3.30
N ASP A 9 -2.07 5.55 4.48
CA ASP A 9 -1.35 6.57 5.22
C ASP A 9 -0.01 6.03 5.75
N ALA A 10 1.04 6.85 5.74
CA ALA A 10 2.38 6.47 6.16
C ALA A 10 2.47 6.10 7.65
N ASP A 11 1.55 6.58 8.47
CA ASP A 11 1.49 6.27 9.90
C ASP A 11 0.49 5.13 10.19
N ALA A 12 -0.13 4.55 9.16
CA ALA A 12 -1.03 3.41 9.32
C ALA A 12 -0.27 2.10 9.60
N PRO A 13 -0.86 1.17 10.37
CA PRO A 13 -0.27 -0.15 10.58
C PRO A 13 -0.04 -0.91 9.26
N LEU A 14 1.08 -1.61 9.15
CA LEU A 14 1.42 -2.42 7.96
C LEU A 14 0.31 -3.43 7.60
N MET A 15 -0.35 -4.00 8.61
CA MET A 15 -1.49 -4.91 8.43
C MET A 15 -2.64 -4.28 7.64
N GLN A 16 -2.85 -2.96 7.76
CA GLN A 16 -3.86 -2.26 6.98
C GLN A 16 -3.49 -2.20 5.49
N ALA A 17 -2.20 -1.98 5.18
CA ALA A 17 -1.70 -2.03 3.80
C ALA A 17 -1.89 -3.43 3.20
N MET A 18 -1.51 -4.48 3.94
CA MET A 18 -1.71 -5.87 3.50
C MET A 18 -3.17 -6.22 3.30
N LYS A 19 -4.05 -5.79 4.22
CA LYS A 19 -5.49 -6.01 4.08
C LYS A 19 -6.03 -5.39 2.80
N LYS A 20 -5.62 -4.15 2.46
CA LYS A 20 -6.00 -3.51 1.19
C LYS A 20 -5.47 -4.25 -0.02
N MET A 21 -4.23 -4.75 0.03
CA MET A 21 -3.64 -5.56 -1.04
C MET A 21 -4.47 -6.82 -1.32
N VAL A 22 -4.83 -7.57 -0.27
CA VAL A 22 -5.67 -8.77 -0.37
C VAL A 22 -7.08 -8.44 -0.86
N GLU A 23 -7.75 -7.46 -0.26
CA GLU A 23 -9.13 -7.08 -0.60
C GLU A 23 -9.26 -6.59 -2.05
N LYS A 24 -8.22 -5.95 -2.59
CA LYS A 24 -8.20 -5.43 -3.95
C LYS A 24 -7.48 -6.33 -4.95
N ASN A 25 -6.92 -7.46 -4.48
CA ASN A 25 -6.11 -8.38 -5.27
C ASN A 25 -4.95 -7.67 -6.02
N ILE A 26 -4.20 -6.83 -5.29
CA ILE A 26 -3.06 -6.06 -5.81
C ILE A 26 -1.81 -6.32 -4.97
N GLY A 27 -0.63 -6.34 -5.60
CA GLY A 27 0.63 -6.62 -4.91
C GLY A 27 1.36 -5.42 -4.32
N SER A 28 0.79 -4.22 -4.42
CA SER A 28 1.43 -2.98 -3.96
C SER A 28 0.42 -1.88 -3.66
N VAL A 29 0.75 -1.01 -2.70
CA VAL A 29 -0.02 0.21 -2.41
C VAL A 29 0.91 1.43 -2.34
N ILE A 30 0.38 2.59 -2.70
CA ILE A 30 1.09 3.87 -2.53
C ILE A 30 1.00 4.29 -1.06
N VAL A 31 2.13 4.68 -0.49
CA VAL A 31 2.18 5.28 0.84
C VAL A 31 2.07 6.79 0.70
N SER A 32 1.14 7.40 1.42
CA SER A 32 0.86 8.86 1.40
C SER A 32 0.95 9.47 2.80
N ARG A 33 1.32 10.76 2.88
CA ARG A 33 1.11 11.60 4.07
C ARG A 33 0.17 12.73 3.68
N GLY A 34 -1.09 12.65 4.11
CA GLY A 34 -2.15 13.50 3.57
C GLY A 34 -2.26 13.33 2.05
N ASP A 35 -2.33 14.44 1.31
CA ASP A 35 -2.49 14.44 -0.16
C ASP A 35 -1.18 14.17 -0.93
N ARG A 36 -0.07 13.95 -0.23
CA ARG A 36 1.25 13.75 -0.86
C ARG A 36 1.65 12.28 -0.87
N PRO A 37 1.92 11.67 -2.04
CA PRO A 37 2.57 10.36 -2.11
C PRO A 37 4.02 10.48 -1.63
N VAL A 38 4.43 9.56 -0.75
CA VAL A 38 5.77 9.53 -0.15
C VAL A 38 6.53 8.24 -0.43
N GLY A 39 5.86 7.21 -0.96
CA GLY A 39 6.51 5.96 -1.31
C GLY A 39 5.55 4.90 -1.85
N ILE A 40 6.07 3.68 -1.94
CA ILE A 40 5.35 2.47 -2.33
C ILE A 40 5.78 1.34 -1.42
N VAL A 41 4.85 0.46 -1.06
CA VAL A 41 5.16 -0.81 -0.39
C VAL A 41 4.55 -1.94 -1.18
N THR A 42 5.32 -3.01 -1.38
CA THR A 42 4.87 -4.21 -2.08
C THR A 42 4.80 -5.40 -1.12
N GLU A 43 3.98 -6.40 -1.45
CA GLU A 43 3.93 -7.65 -0.67
C GLU A 43 5.32 -8.31 -0.56
N ARG A 44 6.16 -8.17 -1.60
CA ARG A 44 7.52 -8.72 -1.62
C ARG A 44 8.46 -8.02 -0.64
N ASP A 45 8.24 -6.74 -0.36
CA ASP A 45 9.02 -6.01 0.64
C ASP A 45 8.69 -6.49 2.06
N ILE A 46 7.45 -6.94 2.27
CA ILE A 46 6.95 -7.44 3.56
C ILE A 46 7.40 -8.89 3.82
N LEU A 47 7.49 -9.71 2.78
CA LEU A 47 7.86 -11.13 2.90
C LEU A 47 9.38 -11.37 2.99
N LYS A 48 10.20 -10.33 2.78
CA LYS A 48 11.66 -10.41 2.90
C LYS A 48 12.10 -10.07 4.33
N ASP A 49 12.03 -11.07 5.20
CA ASP A 49 12.88 -11.20 6.39
C ASP A 49 13.92 -12.31 6.14
#